data_AF-A0A928QUR2-F1
#
_entry.id   AF-A0A928QUR2-F1
#
_cell.length_a   1.000
_cell.length_b   1.000
_cell.length_c   1.000
_cell.angle_alpha   90.00
_cell.angle_beta   90.00
_cell.angle_gamma   90.00
#
_symmetry.space_group_name_H-M   'P 1'
#
loop_
_entity.id
_entity.type
_entity.pdbx_description
1 polymer ?
#
loop_
_entity_poly.entity_id
_entity_poly.type
_entity_poly.pdbx_seq_one_letter_code
_entity_poly.pdbx_strand_id
1 'polypeptide(L)'
;MEKNSKKRIVAIWISSVVCLCIIAGGVLGYRHYKAEHPWPVIRETVIRETGEEIAVIPRWEDMTIYEQYTEIELDGKSYTAGKGKVPETRIGELLGRIEARGWDEYVSIAGENPERYINADVYAITDISEECAVAVQYEGTDTRYVCLNSYYRPETLGQFIEDTNLDEEVQFGYVWYDYRTPSGNCVNIRFENLDSTKVWELLLSAEEAVNEYDEFKMEPDRILGISVDIPLLGYENISLSVREDGYIVTNILNTGKMFYVGEENTQTFVDYVLTECDGYEIVYDYENAEPIPE
;
A
#
# COMPACT_ATOMS: atom_id res chain seq x y z
N MET A 1 81.26 -16.22 10.84
CA MET A 1 80.41 -15.01 10.83
C MET A 1 79.16 -15.39 10.05
N GLU A 2 78.20 -16.05 10.72
CA GLU A 2 77.07 -15.42 11.44
C GLU A 2 75.90 -15.23 10.44
N LYS A 3 75.02 -16.21 10.23
CA LYS A 3 73.99 -16.83 11.09
C LYS A 3 72.76 -15.92 11.29
N ASN A 4 71.62 -16.40 10.77
CA ASN A 4 70.23 -16.16 11.20
C ASN A 4 69.70 -14.72 11.31
N SER A 5 68.56 -14.45 10.67
CA SER A 5 67.26 -14.39 11.39
C SER A 5 66.10 -13.86 10.52
N LYS A 6 65.15 -14.75 10.21
CA LYS A 6 63.66 -14.61 10.38
C LYS A 6 62.95 -13.45 9.65
N LYS A 7 61.74 -13.56 9.11
CA LYS A 7 60.70 -14.60 8.94
C LYS A 7 59.53 -13.87 8.23
N ARG A 8 58.82 -14.55 7.33
CA ARG A 8 57.39 -14.36 6.95
C ARG A 8 57.00 -12.96 6.42
N ILE A 9 56.39 -12.83 5.25
CA ILE A 9 54.96 -13.11 5.02
C ILE A 9 54.75 -13.50 3.55
N VAL A 10 54.18 -14.70 3.37
CA VAL A 10 53.38 -15.11 2.20
C VAL A 10 51.91 -14.96 2.65
N ALA A 11 50.99 -14.76 1.69
CA ALA A 11 49.52 -14.64 1.82
C ALA A 11 49.07 -13.15 1.91
N ILE A 12 48.13 -12.59 1.14
CA ILE A 12 47.07 -13.06 0.23
C ILE A 12 46.84 -11.92 -0.79
N TRP A 13 46.72 -12.25 -2.08
CA TRP A 13 46.13 -11.35 -3.10
C TRP A 13 45.24 -12.19 -4.02
N ILE A 14 44.16 -12.74 -3.47
CA ILE A 14 42.99 -13.21 -4.23
C ILE A 14 41.76 -13.03 -3.34
N SER A 15 41.19 -11.83 -3.29
CA SER A 15 39.89 -11.60 -2.63
C SER A 15 39.30 -10.22 -2.94
N SER A 16 39.33 -9.77 -4.20
CA SER A 16 38.81 -8.43 -4.54
C SER A 16 38.02 -8.34 -5.84
N VAL A 17 37.54 -9.46 -6.40
CA VAL A 17 36.70 -9.41 -7.63
C VAL A 17 35.37 -10.17 -7.49
N VAL A 18 35.11 -10.91 -6.41
CA VAL A 18 33.86 -11.68 -6.29
C VAL A 18 32.69 -10.91 -5.66
N CYS A 19 32.94 -9.83 -4.89
CA CYS A 19 31.86 -9.11 -4.20
C CYS A 19 31.24 -7.94 -5.00
N LEU A 20 31.75 -7.60 -6.19
CA LEU A 20 31.23 -6.48 -6.98
C LEU A 20 30.33 -6.91 -8.16
N CYS A 21 30.16 -8.21 -8.40
CA CYS A 21 29.29 -8.71 -9.48
C CYS A 21 27.98 -9.36 -9.01
N ILE A 22 27.72 -9.42 -7.70
CA ILE A 22 26.46 -9.99 -7.19
C ILE A 22 25.37 -8.92 -7.08
N ILE A 23 25.72 -7.65 -6.84
CA ILE A 23 24.73 -6.62 -6.49
C ILE A 23 23.98 -6.08 -7.72
N ALA A 24 24.59 -6.03 -8.91
CA ALA A 24 23.90 -5.67 -10.15
C ALA A 24 23.24 -6.87 -10.87
N GLY A 25 23.27 -8.06 -10.24
CA GLY A 25 22.95 -9.34 -10.87
C GLY A 25 21.65 -9.98 -10.41
N GLY A 26 20.97 -9.46 -9.39
CA GLY A 26 19.75 -10.05 -8.81
C GLY A 26 18.62 -10.13 -9.84
N VAL A 27 18.08 -8.98 -10.26
CA VAL A 27 16.96 -8.93 -11.21
C VAL A 27 17.35 -9.43 -12.61
N LEU A 28 18.54 -9.06 -13.13
CA LEU A 28 19.00 -9.48 -14.46
C LEU A 28 19.40 -10.96 -14.51
N GLY A 29 20.08 -11.46 -13.48
CA GLY A 29 20.43 -12.87 -13.35
C GLY A 29 19.21 -13.75 -13.07
N TYR A 30 18.25 -13.26 -12.29
CA TYR A 30 16.97 -13.93 -12.06
C TYR A 30 16.10 -13.99 -13.32
N ARG A 31 16.03 -12.89 -14.08
CA ARG A 31 15.40 -12.87 -15.42
C ARG A 31 16.02 -13.91 -16.36
N HIS A 32 17.33 -14.11 -16.27
CA HIS A 32 18.02 -15.14 -17.05
C HIS A 32 17.72 -16.56 -16.55
N TYR A 33 17.75 -16.80 -15.24
CA TYR A 33 17.41 -18.10 -14.62
C TYR A 33 15.97 -18.55 -14.89
N LYS A 34 14.99 -17.63 -14.80
CA LYS A 34 13.57 -17.96 -15.02
C LYS A 34 13.18 -18.08 -16.50
N ALA A 35 14.00 -17.58 -17.44
CA ALA A 35 13.84 -17.94 -18.84
C ALA A 35 14.01 -19.46 -19.06
N GLU A 36 14.71 -20.15 -18.16
CA GLU A 36 14.90 -21.61 -18.20
C GLU A 36 13.88 -22.39 -17.32
N HIS A 37 13.17 -21.70 -16.41
CA HIS A 37 12.23 -22.31 -15.44
C HIS A 37 10.97 -21.46 -15.24
N PRO A 38 9.96 -21.57 -16.12
CA PRO A 38 8.75 -20.75 -16.05
C PRO A 38 7.93 -21.04 -14.78
N TRP A 39 7.23 -20.02 -14.28
CA TRP A 39 6.32 -20.16 -13.14
C TRP A 39 5.13 -21.07 -13.48
N PRO A 40 4.59 -21.84 -12.52
CA PRO A 40 3.31 -22.48 -12.68
C PRO A 40 2.24 -21.43 -13.01
N VAL A 41 1.31 -21.78 -13.90
CA VAL A 41 0.25 -20.87 -14.35
C VAL A 41 -1.02 -21.11 -13.54
N ILE A 42 -1.57 -20.05 -12.98
CA ILE A 42 -2.94 -20.01 -12.46
C ILE A 42 -3.78 -19.20 -13.45
N ARG A 43 -4.95 -19.76 -13.82
CA ARG A 43 -5.93 -19.08 -14.66
C ARG A 43 -7.06 -18.59 -13.79
N GLU A 44 -7.33 -17.29 -13.88
CA GLU A 44 -8.43 -16.66 -13.16
C GLU A 44 -9.43 -16.11 -14.17
N THR A 45 -10.69 -16.51 -14.01
CA THR A 45 -11.77 -15.99 -14.84
C THR A 45 -12.18 -14.64 -14.29
N VAL A 46 -12.05 -13.60 -15.12
CA VAL A 46 -12.50 -12.24 -14.80
C VAL A 46 -13.66 -11.91 -15.70
N ILE A 47 -14.78 -11.48 -15.11
CA ILE A 47 -15.89 -10.94 -15.89
C ILE A 47 -15.42 -9.59 -16.42
N ARG A 48 -15.29 -9.49 -17.74
CA ARG A 48 -14.97 -8.27 -18.45
C ARG A 48 -16.18 -7.36 -18.35
N GLU A 49 -16.10 -6.40 -17.45
CA GLU A 49 -16.93 -5.20 -17.55
C GLU A 49 -16.56 -4.53 -18.87
N THR A 50 -17.53 -4.44 -19.76
CA THR A 50 -17.32 -3.95 -21.13
C THR A 50 -16.74 -2.54 -21.08
N GLY A 51 -15.66 -2.33 -21.83
CA GLY A 51 -14.86 -1.11 -21.86
C GLY A 51 -15.65 0.14 -22.22
N GLU A 52 -16.11 0.80 -21.18
CA GLU A 52 -16.12 2.24 -20.88
C GLU A 52 -16.37 2.23 -19.37
N GLU A 53 -15.40 2.62 -18.53
CA GLU A 53 -15.62 2.73 -17.08
C GLU A 53 -16.58 3.90 -16.81
N ILE A 54 -17.85 3.73 -17.17
CA ILE A 54 -18.94 4.55 -16.67
C ILE A 54 -19.22 3.98 -15.28
N ALA A 55 -18.43 4.43 -14.30
CA ALA A 55 -18.75 4.18 -12.90
C ALA A 55 -20.17 4.73 -12.66
N VAL A 56 -21.12 3.83 -12.41
CA VAL A 56 -22.47 4.23 -12.04
C VAL A 56 -22.37 4.85 -10.66
N ILE A 57 -22.54 6.16 -10.57
CA ILE A 57 -22.62 6.85 -9.28
C ILE A 57 -23.92 6.35 -8.63
N PRO A 58 -23.85 5.72 -7.44
CA PRO A 58 -25.06 5.26 -6.76
C PRO A 58 -25.96 6.46 -6.47
N ARG A 59 -27.28 6.23 -6.42
CA ARG A 59 -28.18 7.30 -5.99
C ARG A 59 -28.02 7.56 -4.51
N TRP A 60 -28.31 8.79 -4.08
CA TRP A 60 -28.19 9.20 -2.69
C TRP A 60 -28.92 8.24 -1.75
N GLU A 61 -30.15 7.83 -2.08
CA GLU A 61 -30.97 6.91 -1.30
C GLU A 61 -30.40 5.47 -1.18
N ASP A 62 -29.53 5.08 -2.10
CA ASP A 62 -28.92 3.74 -2.16
C ASP A 62 -27.54 3.70 -1.50
N MET A 63 -26.96 4.87 -1.20
CA MET A 63 -25.68 5.01 -0.50
C MET A 63 -25.82 4.67 0.99
N THR A 64 -24.77 4.07 1.54
CA THR A 64 -24.62 3.98 3.01
C THR A 64 -24.36 5.36 3.61
N ILE A 65 -24.58 5.52 4.92
CA ILE A 65 -24.48 6.85 5.56
C ILE A 65 -23.09 7.51 5.44
N TYR A 66 -22.01 6.72 5.47
CA TYR A 66 -20.66 7.26 5.31
C TYR A 66 -20.35 7.63 3.85
N GLU A 67 -21.04 7.03 2.88
CA GLU A 67 -20.97 7.39 1.46
C GLU A 67 -21.83 8.62 1.14
N GLN A 68 -22.92 8.81 1.88
CA GLN A 68 -23.73 10.03 1.81
C GLN A 68 -22.95 11.23 2.35
N TYR A 69 -22.35 11.10 3.53
CA TYR A 69 -21.71 12.21 4.25
C TYR A 69 -20.21 12.00 4.38
N THR A 70 -19.50 12.16 3.26
CA THR A 70 -18.09 11.83 3.10
C THR A 70 -17.13 12.86 3.67
N GLU A 71 -17.53 14.14 3.77
CA GLU A 71 -16.66 15.24 4.16
C GLU A 71 -16.85 15.59 5.64
N ILE A 72 -15.77 15.47 6.41
CA ILE A 72 -15.74 15.71 7.86
C ILE A 72 -14.68 16.79 8.13
N GLU A 73 -15.07 17.87 8.80
CA GLU A 73 -14.15 18.94 9.22
C GLU A 73 -14.15 19.07 10.74
N LEU A 74 -12.97 18.96 11.35
CA LEU A 74 -12.78 19.11 12.80
C LEU A 74 -11.49 19.89 13.05
N ASP A 75 -11.58 21.00 13.79
CA ASP A 75 -10.43 21.84 14.17
C ASP A 75 -9.50 22.24 13.01
N GLY A 76 -10.10 22.51 11.84
CA GLY A 76 -9.36 22.90 10.62
C GLY A 76 -8.69 21.74 9.87
N LYS A 77 -8.93 20.49 10.30
CA LYS A 77 -8.52 19.28 9.58
C LYS A 77 -9.69 18.72 8.79
N SER A 78 -9.39 18.24 7.58
CA SER A 78 -10.36 17.58 6.71
C SER A 78 -10.12 16.08 6.71
N TYR A 79 -11.18 15.31 6.93
CA TYR A 79 -11.18 13.87 6.86
C TYR A 79 -12.20 13.41 5.82
N THR A 80 -11.93 12.27 5.21
CA THR A 80 -12.83 11.60 4.28
C THR A 80 -13.36 10.32 4.90
N ALA A 81 -14.67 10.13 4.91
CA ALA A 81 -15.28 8.93 5.46
C ALA A 81 -14.90 7.66 4.69
N GLY A 82 -14.58 6.60 5.41
CA GLY A 82 -14.21 5.29 4.88
C GLY A 82 -15.15 4.18 5.35
N LYS A 83 -15.07 3.02 4.70
CA LYS A 83 -15.92 1.85 5.01
C LYS A 83 -15.55 1.14 6.33
N GLY A 84 -14.39 1.45 6.91
CA GLY A 84 -13.90 0.82 8.13
C GLY A 84 -14.81 1.11 9.32
N LYS A 85 -15.13 0.08 10.11
CA LYS A 85 -15.97 0.20 11.31
C LYS A 85 -15.11 0.12 12.55
N VAL A 86 -15.16 1.15 13.38
CA VAL A 86 -14.36 1.20 14.61
C VAL A 86 -15.17 0.52 15.74
N PRO A 87 -14.66 -0.58 16.34
CA PRO A 87 -15.35 -1.26 17.41
C PRO A 87 -15.37 -0.41 18.69
N GLU A 88 -16.41 -0.57 19.52
CA GLU A 88 -16.57 0.18 20.79
C GLU A 88 -15.32 0.14 21.67
N THR A 89 -14.60 -0.99 21.69
CA THR A 89 -13.37 -1.18 22.47
C THR A 89 -12.19 -0.32 22.02
N ARG A 90 -12.28 0.29 20.83
CA ARG A 90 -11.27 1.17 20.24
C ARG A 90 -11.73 2.62 20.14
N ILE A 91 -12.91 2.95 20.66
CA ILE A 91 -13.39 4.33 20.71
C ILE A 91 -12.75 5.04 21.90
N GLY A 92 -12.03 6.11 21.60
CA GLY A 92 -11.42 7.01 22.57
C GLY A 92 -12.38 8.10 23.05
N GLU A 93 -11.82 9.24 23.41
CA GLU A 93 -12.60 10.38 23.88
C GLU A 93 -13.38 11.08 22.76
N LEU A 94 -14.44 11.80 23.14
CA LEU A 94 -15.20 12.66 22.22
C LEU A 94 -14.37 13.92 21.95
N LEU A 95 -14.00 14.11 20.68
CA LEU A 95 -13.21 15.25 20.21
C LEU A 95 -14.10 16.45 19.86
N GLY A 96 -15.27 16.19 19.28
CA GLY A 96 -16.15 17.27 18.85
C GLY A 96 -17.51 16.80 18.36
N ARG A 97 -18.39 17.78 18.15
CA ARG A 97 -19.66 17.61 17.45
C ARG A 97 -19.65 18.52 16.25
N ILE A 98 -19.95 17.96 15.09
CA ILE A 98 -19.84 18.64 13.81
C ILE A 98 -21.13 18.47 13.00
N GLU A 99 -21.18 19.17 11.87
CA GLU A 99 -22.14 18.89 10.80
C GLU A 99 -21.35 18.29 9.62
N ALA A 100 -21.50 16.99 9.41
CA ALA A 100 -20.86 16.27 8.29
C ALA A 100 -21.54 16.66 6.97
N ARG A 101 -20.74 16.79 5.91
CA ARG A 101 -21.19 17.26 4.60
C ARG A 101 -21.18 16.14 3.57
N GLY A 102 -22.15 16.19 2.67
CA GLY A 102 -22.31 15.28 1.55
C GLY A 102 -22.73 15.99 0.27
N TRP A 103 -22.54 15.31 -0.86
CA TRP A 103 -22.82 15.85 -2.19
C TRP A 103 -23.70 14.90 -3.01
N ASP A 104 -24.91 15.36 -3.35
CA ASP A 104 -25.88 14.61 -4.15
C ASP A 104 -25.69 14.92 -5.64
N GLU A 105 -24.95 14.07 -6.34
CA GLU A 105 -24.59 14.28 -7.75
C GLU A 105 -25.81 14.39 -8.67
N TYR A 106 -26.88 13.64 -8.40
CA TYR A 106 -28.09 13.68 -9.22
C TYR A 106 -28.86 15.00 -9.07
N VAL A 107 -28.91 15.55 -7.86
CA VAL A 107 -29.48 16.88 -7.59
C VAL A 107 -28.61 17.97 -8.24
N SER A 108 -27.29 17.81 -8.22
CA SER A 108 -26.35 18.70 -8.91
C SER A 108 -26.62 18.75 -10.41
N ILE A 109 -26.76 17.57 -11.05
CA ILE A 109 -27.07 17.43 -12.47
C ILE A 109 -28.44 18.05 -12.82
N ALA A 110 -29.40 18.02 -11.88
CA ALA A 110 -30.71 18.66 -12.05
C ALA A 110 -30.67 20.19 -11.92
N GLY A 111 -29.53 20.78 -11.56
CA GLY A 111 -29.35 22.23 -11.39
C GLY A 111 -29.86 22.77 -10.05
N GLU A 112 -30.05 21.91 -9.06
CA GLU A 112 -30.46 22.25 -7.70
C GLU A 112 -29.25 22.27 -6.75
N ASN A 113 -29.44 22.68 -5.49
CA ASN A 113 -28.36 22.66 -4.49
C ASN A 113 -28.11 21.20 -4.03
N PRO A 114 -26.94 20.60 -4.32
CA PRO A 114 -26.67 19.20 -4.02
C PRO A 114 -26.14 18.97 -2.60
N GLU A 115 -25.82 20.03 -1.85
CA GLU A 115 -25.23 19.90 -0.53
C GLU A 115 -26.23 19.33 0.49
N ARG A 116 -25.78 18.32 1.21
CA ARG A 116 -26.52 17.67 2.29
C ARG A 116 -25.69 17.70 3.57
N TYR A 117 -26.39 17.72 4.70
CA TYR A 117 -25.77 17.87 6.01
C TYR A 117 -26.41 16.94 7.04
N ILE A 118 -25.62 16.48 8.01
CA ILE A 118 -26.11 15.72 9.17
C ILE A 118 -25.23 15.99 10.40
N ASN A 119 -25.81 16.00 11.59
CA ASN A 119 -25.01 16.09 12.81
C ASN A 119 -24.21 14.80 13.01
N ALA A 120 -22.99 14.93 13.54
CA ALA A 120 -22.17 13.79 13.89
C ALA A 120 -21.29 14.08 15.12
N ASP A 121 -21.06 13.03 15.90
CA ASP A 121 -20.10 13.03 17.01
C ASP A 121 -18.76 12.42 16.51
N VAL A 122 -17.64 13.10 16.77
CA VAL A 122 -16.30 12.68 16.36
C VAL A 122 -15.50 12.25 17.58
N TYR A 123 -14.86 11.08 17.50
CA TYR A 123 -14.11 10.46 18.58
C TYR A 123 -12.68 10.13 18.15
N ALA A 124 -11.76 10.12 19.10
CA ALA A 124 -10.44 9.53 18.89
C ALA A 124 -10.55 8.02 18.68
N ILE A 125 -9.55 7.44 18.03
CA ILE A 125 -9.38 5.98 17.90
C ILE A 125 -8.21 5.57 18.79
N THR A 126 -8.40 4.58 19.65
CA THR A 126 -7.32 4.11 20.55
C THR A 126 -6.11 3.64 19.73
N ASP A 127 -4.94 4.14 20.12
CA ASP A 127 -3.62 3.89 19.52
C ASP A 127 -3.42 4.45 18.11
N ILE A 128 -4.36 5.23 17.56
CA ILE A 128 -4.20 5.91 16.27
C ILE A 128 -4.25 7.41 16.48
N SER A 129 -3.29 8.12 15.89
CA SER A 129 -3.22 9.57 15.93
C SER A 129 -4.42 10.21 15.24
N GLU A 130 -5.02 11.21 15.89
CA GLU A 130 -6.08 12.03 15.31
C GLU A 130 -5.61 12.80 14.08
N GLU A 131 -4.29 13.01 13.93
CA GLU A 131 -3.73 13.56 12.70
C GLU A 131 -3.93 12.61 11.50
N CYS A 132 -4.11 11.30 11.72
CA CYS A 132 -4.29 10.28 10.70
C CYS A 132 -5.76 9.92 10.48
N ALA A 133 -6.49 9.62 11.56
CA ALA A 133 -7.85 9.13 11.47
C ALA A 133 -8.67 9.39 12.75
N VAL A 134 -9.98 9.51 12.57
CA VAL A 134 -10.95 9.66 13.66
C VAL A 134 -12.14 8.73 13.44
N ALA A 135 -12.91 8.44 14.49
CA ALA A 135 -14.16 7.71 14.39
C ALA A 135 -15.34 8.67 14.39
N VAL A 136 -16.28 8.50 13.45
CA VAL A 136 -17.46 9.37 13.32
C VAL A 136 -18.73 8.56 13.52
N GLN A 137 -19.59 9.04 14.43
CA GLN A 137 -20.94 8.55 14.64
C GLN A 137 -21.94 9.56 14.09
N TYR A 138 -22.63 9.20 13.01
CA TYR A 138 -23.67 10.02 12.43
C TYR A 138 -24.97 9.96 13.26
N GLU A 139 -25.69 11.08 13.33
CA GLU A 139 -26.95 11.17 14.06
C GLU A 139 -27.94 10.06 13.64
N GLY A 140 -28.54 9.40 14.63
CA GLY A 140 -29.50 8.32 14.40
C GLY A 140 -28.86 6.96 14.09
N THR A 141 -27.53 6.83 14.19
CA THR A 141 -26.82 5.55 14.02
C THR A 141 -26.04 5.15 15.27
N ASP A 142 -25.83 3.85 15.45
CA ASP A 142 -24.96 3.29 16.50
C ASP A 142 -23.57 2.90 15.96
N THR A 143 -23.38 2.92 14.63
CA THR A 143 -22.13 2.52 13.99
C THR A 143 -21.17 3.70 13.91
N ARG A 144 -19.89 3.44 14.21
CA ARG A 144 -18.81 4.42 14.09
C ARG A 144 -17.92 4.04 12.93
N TYR A 145 -17.81 4.94 11.97
CA TYR A 145 -17.00 4.76 10.78
C TYR A 145 -15.67 5.49 10.93
N VAL A 146 -14.62 4.91 10.37
CA VAL A 146 -13.32 5.59 10.29
C VAL A 146 -13.39 6.72 9.26
N CYS A 147 -12.84 7.88 9.59
CA CYS A 147 -12.65 8.99 8.68
C CYS A 147 -11.16 9.33 8.64
N LEU A 148 -10.60 9.42 7.44
CA LEU A 148 -9.18 9.41 7.18
C LEU A 148 -8.70 10.80 6.76
N ASN A 149 -7.62 11.29 7.36
CA ASN A 149 -6.97 12.53 6.95
C ASN A 149 -5.99 12.24 5.81
N SER A 150 -6.47 12.41 4.57
CA SER A 150 -5.64 12.23 3.37
C SER A 150 -4.50 13.25 3.27
N TYR A 151 -4.56 14.35 4.01
CA TYR A 151 -3.53 15.41 4.02
C TYR A 151 -2.43 15.17 5.05
N TYR A 152 -2.55 14.15 5.90
CA TYR A 152 -1.50 13.78 6.83
C TYR A 152 -0.18 13.49 6.10
N ARG A 153 0.91 14.09 6.59
CA ARG A 153 2.27 13.91 6.07
C ARG A 153 3.20 13.62 7.25
N PRO A 154 3.58 12.35 7.48
CA PRO A 154 4.56 12.01 8.49
C PRO A 154 5.92 12.59 8.09
N GLU A 155 6.73 12.99 9.07
CA GLU A 155 8.12 13.38 8.85
C GLU A 155 8.99 12.16 8.54
N THR A 156 8.77 11.06 9.26
CA THR A 156 9.56 9.83 9.14
C THR A 156 8.71 8.58 9.01
N LEU A 157 9.32 7.48 8.58
CA LEU A 157 8.66 6.17 8.50
C LEU A 157 8.25 5.66 9.90
N GLY A 158 9.07 5.87 10.92
CA GLY A 158 8.77 5.48 12.29
C GLY A 158 7.56 6.24 12.83
N GLN A 159 7.50 7.55 12.62
CA GLN A 159 6.32 8.34 12.97
C GLN A 159 5.08 7.84 12.23
N PHE A 160 5.21 7.51 10.94
CA PHE A 160 4.09 6.99 10.18
C PHE A 160 3.55 5.69 10.77
N ILE A 161 4.45 4.76 11.12
CA ILE A 161 4.11 3.47 11.75
C ILE A 161 3.40 3.69 13.08
N GLU A 162 3.94 4.55 13.94
CA GLU A 162 3.38 4.86 15.26
C GLU A 162 2.01 5.54 15.15
N ASP A 163 1.90 6.62 14.36
CA ASP A 163 0.67 7.42 14.25
C ASP A 163 -0.51 6.64 13.65
N THR A 164 -0.23 5.56 12.91
CA THR A 164 -1.26 4.70 12.30
C THR A 164 -1.40 3.33 12.95
N ASN A 165 -0.61 3.04 13.98
CA ASN A 165 -0.54 1.73 14.65
C ASN A 165 -0.27 0.57 13.67
N LEU A 166 0.56 0.79 12.65
CA LEU A 166 0.72 -0.16 11.54
C LEU A 166 1.23 -1.52 11.99
N ASP A 167 2.04 -1.58 13.03
CA ASP A 167 2.60 -2.82 13.58
C ASP A 167 1.54 -3.80 14.09
N GLU A 168 0.40 -3.31 14.59
CA GLU A 168 -0.71 -4.13 15.06
C GLU A 168 -1.86 -4.23 14.04
N GLU A 169 -2.04 -3.24 13.16
CA GLU A 169 -3.21 -3.17 12.26
C GLU A 169 -2.96 -3.74 10.86
N VAL A 170 -1.71 -3.78 10.40
CA VAL A 170 -1.40 -4.16 9.02
C VAL A 170 -1.44 -5.67 8.80
N GLN A 171 -1.97 -6.09 7.67
CA GLN A 171 -1.90 -7.46 7.18
C GLN A 171 -1.28 -7.46 5.80
N PHE A 172 -0.21 -8.25 5.62
CA PHE A 172 0.44 -8.41 4.33
C PHE A 172 -0.11 -9.63 3.60
N GLY A 173 -0.62 -9.39 2.40
CA GLY A 173 -1.12 -10.42 1.50
C GLY A 173 -0.04 -10.92 0.53
N TYR A 174 -0.43 -11.09 -0.72
CA TYR A 174 0.46 -11.53 -1.79
C TYR A 174 1.36 -10.39 -2.31
N VAL A 175 2.43 -10.76 -3.02
CA VAL A 175 3.30 -9.81 -3.73
C VAL A 175 3.07 -9.92 -5.24
N TRP A 176 2.93 -8.79 -5.93
CA TRP A 176 2.91 -8.72 -7.39
C TRP A 176 4.28 -8.33 -7.96
N TYR A 177 4.64 -8.98 -9.06
CA TYR A 177 5.78 -8.64 -9.89
C TYR A 177 5.34 -8.59 -11.35
N ASP A 178 5.42 -7.40 -11.93
CA ASP A 178 5.03 -7.17 -13.32
C ASP A 178 6.28 -6.96 -14.16
N TYR A 179 6.39 -7.68 -15.27
CA TYR A 179 7.45 -7.41 -16.23
C TYR A 179 6.99 -7.56 -17.67
N ARG A 180 7.63 -6.80 -18.56
CA ARG A 180 7.46 -6.96 -20.01
C ARG A 180 8.46 -7.98 -20.53
N THR A 181 7.94 -8.97 -21.26
CA THR A 181 8.75 -9.89 -22.07
C THR A 181 9.42 -9.15 -23.24
N PRO A 182 10.48 -9.70 -23.86
CA PRO A 182 11.07 -9.13 -25.08
C PRO A 182 10.06 -8.97 -26.24
N SER A 183 9.01 -9.79 -26.27
CA SER A 183 7.89 -9.70 -27.21
C SER A 183 6.90 -8.57 -26.91
N GLY A 184 7.05 -7.86 -25.79
CA GLY A 184 6.18 -6.75 -25.38
C GLY A 184 4.98 -7.14 -24.51
N ASN A 185 4.72 -8.44 -24.31
CA ASN A 185 3.66 -8.93 -23.43
C ASN A 185 3.97 -8.61 -21.97
N CYS A 186 2.99 -8.09 -21.24
CA CYS A 186 3.06 -7.96 -19.78
C CYS A 186 2.75 -9.32 -19.14
N VAL A 187 3.60 -9.74 -18.22
CA VAL A 187 3.44 -10.94 -17.40
C VAL A 187 3.27 -10.48 -15.96
N ASN A 188 2.25 -11.00 -15.28
CA ASN A 188 1.96 -10.73 -13.88
C ASN A 188 2.30 -11.98 -13.08
N ILE A 189 3.22 -11.86 -12.13
CA ILE A 189 3.53 -12.94 -11.20
C ILE A 189 2.97 -12.58 -9.83
N ARG A 190 2.23 -13.51 -9.23
CA ARG A 190 1.77 -13.43 -7.84
C ARG A 190 2.61 -14.35 -6.99
N PHE A 191 3.17 -13.82 -5.90
CA PHE A 191 3.87 -14.60 -4.88
C PHE A 191 3.00 -14.74 -3.64
N GLU A 192 2.86 -15.97 -3.16
CA GLU A 192 2.14 -16.33 -1.95
C GLU A 192 3.13 -16.76 -0.85
N ASN A 193 2.63 -16.96 0.38
CA ASN A 193 3.42 -17.35 1.56
C ASN A 193 4.51 -16.35 1.97
N LEU A 194 4.21 -15.06 1.84
CA LEU A 194 5.06 -13.98 2.32
C LEU A 194 5.22 -14.03 3.85
N ASP A 195 6.46 -13.98 4.34
CA ASP A 195 6.76 -13.83 5.76
C ASP A 195 6.72 -12.34 6.13
N SER A 196 5.71 -11.97 6.93
CA SER A 196 5.54 -10.60 7.41
C SER A 196 6.74 -10.09 8.20
N THR A 197 7.49 -10.96 8.90
CA THR A 197 8.71 -10.56 9.61
C THR A 197 9.76 -10.04 8.65
N LYS A 198 9.84 -10.56 7.42
CA LYS A 198 10.78 -10.04 6.40
C LYS A 198 10.40 -8.66 5.88
N VAL A 199 9.11 -8.36 5.79
CA VAL A 199 8.63 -7.01 5.44
C VAL A 199 9.07 -6.02 6.52
N TRP A 200 8.85 -6.35 7.79
CA TRP A 200 9.26 -5.50 8.91
C TRP A 200 10.77 -5.32 9.00
N GLU A 201 11.54 -6.42 8.96
CA GLU A 201 12.99 -6.38 9.08
C GLU A 201 13.66 -5.59 7.94
N LEU A 202 13.22 -5.81 6.69
CA LEU A 202 13.91 -5.29 5.51
C LEU A 202 13.33 -3.96 5.01
N LEU A 203 12.02 -3.74 5.13
CA LEU A 203 11.37 -2.58 4.52
C LEU A 203 10.89 -1.55 5.53
N LEU A 204 10.48 -1.96 6.74
CA LEU A 204 9.84 -1.05 7.70
C LEU A 204 10.71 -0.73 8.93
N SER A 205 11.94 -1.26 9.01
CA SER A 205 12.87 -1.03 10.12
C SER A 205 13.62 0.31 10.05
N ALA A 206 13.56 1.01 8.92
CA ALA A 206 14.23 2.30 8.72
C ALA A 206 13.41 3.46 9.30
N GLU A 207 13.15 3.46 10.60
CA GLU A 207 12.26 4.41 11.29
C GLU A 207 12.62 5.89 11.04
N GLU A 208 13.91 6.21 10.92
CA GLU A 208 14.40 7.58 10.66
C GLU A 208 14.32 8.01 9.19
N ALA A 209 13.85 7.13 8.28
CA ALA A 209 13.72 7.45 6.87
C ALA A 209 12.71 8.58 6.68
N VAL A 210 13.15 9.67 6.06
CA VAL A 210 12.32 10.86 5.84
C VAL A 210 11.29 10.60 4.74
N ASN A 211 10.09 11.14 4.89
CA ASN A 211 9.10 11.14 3.82
C ASN A 211 9.49 12.12 2.71
N GLU A 212 9.84 11.60 1.54
CA GLU A 212 10.29 12.36 0.38
C GLU A 212 9.23 12.47 -0.72
N TYR A 213 7.98 12.08 -0.44
CA TYR A 213 6.91 12.04 -1.43
C TYR A 213 6.62 13.44 -2.01
N ASP A 214 6.48 13.48 -3.33
CA ASP A 214 6.20 14.69 -4.10
C ASP A 214 5.22 14.33 -5.23
N GLU A 215 4.01 14.89 -5.17
CA GLU A 215 2.92 14.63 -6.13
C GLU A 215 3.25 15.05 -7.57
N PHE A 216 4.25 15.94 -7.75
CA PHE A 216 4.65 16.44 -9.07
C PHE A 216 5.79 15.63 -9.69
N LYS A 217 6.39 14.69 -8.94
CA LYS A 217 7.38 13.77 -9.50
C LYS A 217 6.65 12.62 -10.18
N MET A 218 7.11 12.27 -11.39
CA MET A 218 6.61 11.07 -12.07
C MET A 218 6.82 9.87 -11.17
N GLU A 219 5.80 9.01 -11.08
CA GLU A 219 5.92 7.77 -10.33
C GLU A 219 7.05 6.93 -10.92
N PRO A 220 8.08 6.65 -10.12
CA PRO A 220 9.22 5.86 -10.56
C PRO A 220 8.87 4.38 -10.68
N ASP A 221 9.60 3.65 -11.52
CA ASP A 221 9.32 2.24 -11.80
C ASP A 221 9.34 1.39 -10.52
N ARG A 222 8.21 0.74 -10.22
CA ARG A 222 8.09 -0.26 -9.15
C ARG A 222 8.72 -1.58 -9.61
N ILE A 223 9.42 -2.28 -8.72
CA ILE A 223 9.83 -3.67 -8.96
C ILE A 223 8.71 -4.59 -8.52
N LEU A 224 8.36 -4.51 -7.23
CA LEU A 224 7.35 -5.33 -6.58
C LEU A 224 6.30 -4.41 -5.96
N GLY A 225 5.12 -4.95 -5.72
CA GLY A 225 4.30 -4.39 -4.66
C GLY A 225 3.60 -5.47 -3.85
N ILE A 226 3.27 -5.10 -2.64
CA ILE A 226 2.77 -5.97 -1.60
C ILE A 226 1.33 -5.55 -1.34
N SER A 227 0.42 -6.53 -1.36
CA SER A 227 -0.97 -6.35 -0.96
C SER A 227 -0.99 -6.04 0.52
N VAL A 228 -1.64 -4.95 0.88
CA VAL A 228 -1.78 -4.50 2.27
C VAL A 228 -3.27 -4.34 2.58
N ASP A 229 -3.69 -4.97 3.68
CA ASP A 229 -5.00 -4.74 4.28
C ASP A 229 -4.80 -4.03 5.62
N ILE A 230 -5.68 -3.08 5.92
CA ILE A 230 -5.78 -2.44 7.23
C ILE A 230 -7.27 -2.35 7.58
N PRO A 231 -7.89 -3.45 8.07
CA PRO A 231 -9.34 -3.54 8.19
C PRO A 231 -9.95 -2.44 9.07
N LEU A 232 -9.26 -2.02 10.13
CA LEU A 232 -9.71 -0.92 11.01
C LEU A 232 -9.85 0.41 10.25
N LEU A 233 -8.91 0.70 9.34
CA LEU A 233 -8.93 1.88 8.47
C LEU A 233 -9.79 1.67 7.20
N GLY A 234 -10.43 0.49 7.06
CA GLY A 234 -11.26 0.16 5.91
C GLY A 234 -10.48 -0.13 4.64
N TYR A 235 -9.17 -0.36 4.73
CA TYR A 235 -8.33 -0.69 3.58
C TYR A 235 -8.29 -2.19 3.32
N GLU A 236 -8.39 -2.51 2.04
CA GLU A 236 -8.32 -3.87 1.50
C GLU A 236 -7.59 -3.80 0.17
N ASN A 237 -6.54 -4.59 0.03
CA ASN A 237 -5.67 -4.72 -1.14
C ASN A 237 -5.13 -3.37 -1.65
N ILE A 238 -4.70 -2.52 -0.73
CA ILE A 238 -3.90 -1.34 -1.08
C ILE A 238 -2.42 -1.71 -1.23
N SER A 239 -1.59 -0.76 -1.65
CA SER A 239 -0.23 -1.07 -2.09
C SER A 239 0.86 -0.56 -1.16
N LEU A 240 1.84 -1.43 -0.93
CA LEU A 240 3.20 -1.06 -0.54
C LEU A 240 4.15 -1.49 -1.66
N SER A 241 4.63 -0.52 -2.44
CA SER A 241 5.52 -0.74 -3.57
C SER A 241 6.99 -0.70 -3.13
N VAL A 242 7.81 -1.58 -3.71
CA VAL A 242 9.26 -1.68 -3.49
C VAL A 242 9.99 -1.31 -4.77
N ARG A 243 11.04 -0.49 -4.66
CA ARG A 243 11.78 0.07 -5.80
C ARG A 243 13.25 -0.34 -5.80
N GLU A 244 13.86 -0.31 -6.99
CA GLU A 244 15.27 -0.68 -7.20
C GLU A 244 16.24 0.29 -6.53
N ASP A 245 15.88 1.56 -6.50
CA ASP A 245 16.70 2.64 -5.94
C ASP A 245 16.53 2.79 -4.42
N GLY A 246 16.08 1.74 -3.72
CA GLY A 246 16.07 1.70 -2.27
C GLY A 246 14.86 2.34 -1.60
N TYR A 247 13.83 2.71 -2.34
CA TYR A 247 12.61 3.32 -1.80
C TYR A 247 11.45 2.34 -1.64
N ILE A 248 10.61 2.60 -0.64
CA ILE A 248 9.24 2.11 -0.60
C ILE A 248 8.26 3.24 -0.85
N VAL A 249 7.10 2.91 -1.44
CA VAL A 249 6.01 3.86 -1.68
C VAL A 249 4.69 3.22 -1.27
N THR A 250 3.85 3.94 -0.52
CA THR A 250 2.51 3.46 -0.15
C THR A 250 1.45 4.54 -0.30
N ASN A 251 0.21 4.13 -0.50
CA ASN A 251 -0.97 4.99 -0.57
C ASN A 251 -1.93 4.79 0.62
N ILE A 252 -1.45 4.20 1.73
CA ILE A 252 -2.16 4.23 3.02
C ILE A 252 -2.47 5.71 3.37
N LEU A 253 -3.71 5.99 3.80
CA LEU A 253 -4.29 7.34 3.94
C LEU A 253 -4.49 8.08 2.59
N ASN A 254 -4.85 7.35 1.54
CA ASN A 254 -5.31 7.81 0.21
C ASN A 254 -4.31 8.66 -0.60
N THR A 255 -3.11 8.91 -0.06
CA THR A 255 -2.10 9.75 -0.70
C THR A 255 -0.73 9.10 -0.54
N GLY A 256 0.12 9.30 -1.54
CA GLY A 256 1.44 8.70 -1.53
C GLY A 256 2.29 9.14 -0.33
N LYS A 257 3.12 8.20 0.14
CA LYS A 257 4.22 8.36 1.09
C LYS A 257 5.41 7.60 0.54
N MET A 258 6.61 8.17 0.65
CA MET A 258 7.80 7.59 0.04
C MET A 258 8.98 7.71 1.00
N PHE A 259 9.63 6.58 1.30
CA PHE A 259 10.70 6.50 2.28
C PHE A 259 11.89 5.76 1.69
N TYR A 260 13.10 6.31 1.86
CA TYR A 260 14.34 5.62 1.47
C TYR A 260 14.74 4.63 2.57
N VAL A 261 14.63 3.34 2.27
CA VAL A 261 14.90 2.25 3.21
C VAL A 261 16.21 1.53 2.89
N GLY A 262 16.86 1.86 1.77
CA GLY A 262 18.16 1.36 1.35
C GLY A 262 18.11 0.42 0.15
N GLU A 263 18.99 0.64 -0.83
CA GLU A 263 19.13 -0.25 -2.01
C GLU A 263 19.42 -1.70 -1.60
N GLU A 264 20.31 -1.91 -0.62
CA GLU A 264 20.63 -3.25 -0.11
C GLU A 264 19.40 -3.96 0.48
N ASN A 265 18.59 -3.22 1.25
CA ASN A 265 17.40 -3.73 1.90
C ASN A 265 16.31 -4.13 0.89
N THR A 266 16.01 -3.23 -0.06
CA THR A 266 15.04 -3.50 -1.13
C THR A 266 15.49 -4.65 -2.02
N GLN A 267 16.78 -4.71 -2.42
CA GLN A 267 17.30 -5.82 -3.21
C GLN A 267 17.26 -7.15 -2.44
N THR A 268 17.61 -7.13 -1.15
CA THR A 268 17.53 -8.33 -0.29
C THR A 268 16.10 -8.83 -0.17
N PHE A 269 15.13 -7.92 -0.03
CA PHE A 269 13.71 -8.28 0.01
C PHE A 269 13.23 -8.86 -1.33
N VAL A 270 13.62 -8.24 -2.45
CA VAL A 270 13.32 -8.76 -3.79
C VAL A 270 13.90 -10.17 -3.96
N ASP A 271 15.16 -10.39 -3.61
CA ASP A 271 15.79 -11.71 -3.70
C ASP A 271 15.07 -12.74 -2.84
N TYR A 272 14.68 -12.38 -1.61
CA TYR A 272 13.87 -13.21 -0.73
C TYR A 272 12.55 -13.62 -1.38
N VAL A 273 11.75 -12.66 -1.89
CA VAL A 273 10.47 -12.96 -2.55
C VAL A 273 10.67 -13.89 -3.75
N LEU A 274 11.67 -13.59 -4.58
CA LEU A 274 11.93 -14.31 -5.81
C LEU A 274 12.45 -15.74 -5.59
N THR A 275 13.09 -16.02 -4.45
CA THR A 275 13.76 -17.30 -4.20
C THR A 275 13.08 -18.17 -3.15
N GLU A 276 12.35 -17.57 -2.21
CA GLU A 276 11.77 -18.27 -1.06
C GLU A 276 10.24 -18.27 -1.04
N CYS A 277 9.56 -17.37 -1.77
CA CYS A 277 8.10 -17.36 -1.87
C CYS A 277 7.58 -18.20 -3.06
N ASP A 278 6.33 -18.65 -2.95
CA ASP A 278 5.68 -19.45 -3.99
C ASP A 278 5.09 -18.56 -5.07
N GLY A 279 5.77 -18.46 -6.22
CA GLY A 279 5.33 -17.64 -7.35
C GLY A 279 4.46 -18.39 -8.37
N TYR A 280 3.50 -17.67 -8.95
CA TYR A 280 2.58 -18.14 -9.96
C TYR A 280 2.40 -17.08 -11.05
N GLU A 281 2.45 -17.47 -12.32
CA GLU A 281 2.00 -16.60 -13.41
C GLU A 281 0.48 -16.55 -13.41
N ILE A 282 -0.07 -15.35 -13.29
CA ILE A 282 -1.52 -15.14 -13.34
C ILE A 282 -1.93 -14.78 -14.77
N VAL A 283 -2.79 -15.62 -15.33
CA VAL A 283 -3.39 -15.43 -16.65
C VAL A 283 -4.88 -15.18 -16.46
N TYR A 284 -5.34 -13.99 -16.85
CA TYR A 284 -6.75 -13.64 -16.79
C TYR A 284 -7.47 -14.12 -18.05
N ASP A 285 -8.45 -15.00 -17.85
CA ASP A 285 -9.40 -15.41 -18.88
C ASP A 285 -10.64 -14.52 -18.77
N TYR A 286 -10.92 -13.70 -19.79
CA TYR A 286 -12.00 -12.73 -19.75
C TYR A 286 -13.32 -13.32 -20.29
N GLU A 287 -14.36 -13.35 -19.46
CA GLU A 287 -15.74 -13.66 -19.88
C GLU A 287 -16.53 -12.37 -20.07
N ASN A 288 -17.41 -12.28 -21.09
CA ASN A 288 -18.24 -11.08 -21.24
C ASN A 288 -19.34 -11.07 -20.18
N ALA A 289 -19.57 -9.93 -19.52
CA ALA A 289 -20.75 -9.75 -18.68
C ALA A 289 -22.04 -10.01 -19.50
N GLU A 290 -23.03 -10.68 -18.91
CA GLU A 290 -24.35 -10.78 -19.53
C GLU A 290 -24.96 -9.38 -19.67
N PRO A 291 -25.62 -9.06 -20.81
CA PRO A 291 -26.24 -7.76 -20.98
C PRO A 291 -27.29 -7.52 -19.90
N ILE A 292 -27.25 -6.34 -19.28
CA ILE A 292 -28.27 -5.91 -18.32
C ILE A 292 -29.63 -5.90 -19.05
N PRO A 293 -30.68 -6.57 -18.53
CA PRO A 293 -32.00 -6.54 -19.14
C PRO A 293 -32.54 -5.10 -19.22
N GLU A 294 -33.07 -4.72 -20.39
CA GLU A 294 -33.75 -3.43 -20.64
C GLU A 294 -34.95 -3.16 -19.72
#